data_AF-A0A6A5TBY0-F1
#
_entry.id   AF-A0A6A5TBY0-F1
#
_cell.length_a   1.000
_cell.length_b   1.000
_cell.length_c   1.000
_cell.angle_alpha   90.00
_cell.angle_beta   90.00
_cell.angle_gamma   90.00
#
_symmetry.space_group_name_H-M   'P 1'
#
loop_
_entity.id
_entity.type
_entity.pdbx_description
1 polymer ?
#
loop_
_entity_poly.entity_id
_entity_poly.type
_entity_poly.pdbx_seq_one_letter_code
_entity_poly.pdbx_strand_id
1 'polypeptide(L)'
;MNRNIREAVEVFQDSKIQYIDINTAFDKHRFCEPGSTKGDQFNWNNNVWIWSSPGIWWITIKKGNDEKMYDMLAENAEMPPWDEVEKMLDHPDGEANQVGDIISRTYRDPGDPSHSMMWGGSLKDFEAVGSSGSGSGGGCGIVARTLHPTKSGHEASVSNSP
;
A
#
# COMPACT_ATOMS: atom_id res chain seq x y z
N MET A 1 13.36 16.63 14.82
CA MET A 1 12.96 17.60 15.86
C MET A 1 13.13 19.01 15.32
N ASN A 2 12.08 19.83 15.33
CA ASN A 2 12.09 21.18 14.75
C ASN A 2 12.56 22.23 15.77
N ARG A 3 13.85 22.13 16.15
CA ARG A 3 14.49 22.91 17.22
C ARG A 3 14.22 24.42 17.10
N ASN A 4 14.34 24.99 15.90
CA ASN A 4 14.18 26.43 15.68
C ASN A 4 12.75 26.92 15.99
N ILE A 5 11.73 26.08 15.76
CA ILE A 5 10.33 26.42 16.07
C ILE A 5 10.13 26.44 17.59
N ARG A 6 10.68 25.45 18.29
CA ARG A 6 10.64 25.39 19.76
C ARG A 6 11.31 26.62 20.38
N GLU A 7 12.52 26.94 19.93
CA GLU A 7 13.29 28.10 20.41
C GLU A 7 12.53 29.41 20.17
N ALA A 8 11.88 29.57 19.01
CA ALA A 8 11.07 30.75 18.73
C ALA A 8 9.90 30.89 19.73
N VAL A 9 9.15 29.82 19.99
CA VAL A 9 8.03 29.85 20.96
C VAL A 9 8.52 30.19 22.37
N GLU A 10 9.64 29.61 22.80
CA GLU A 10 10.23 29.88 24.11
C GLU A 10 10.70 31.35 24.26
N VAL A 11 11.19 31.97 23.18
CA VAL A 11 11.62 33.39 23.17
C VAL A 11 10.43 34.36 23.23
N PHE A 12 9.32 34.07 22.57
CA PHE A 12 8.15 34.97 22.58
C PHE A 12 7.46 35.06 23.94
N GLN A 13 7.62 34.06 24.83
CA GLN A 13 7.01 34.00 26.18
C GLN A 13 5.51 34.37 26.23
N ASP A 14 4.80 34.16 25.12
CA ASP A 14 3.36 34.40 25.03
C ASP A 14 2.63 33.11 25.42
N SER A 15 1.82 33.17 26.48
CA SER A 15 1.03 32.03 26.96
C SER A 15 -0.01 31.52 25.95
N LYS A 16 -0.30 32.28 24.90
CA LYS A 16 -1.16 31.88 23.79
C LYS A 16 -0.43 31.06 22.72
N ILE A 17 0.90 31.00 22.75
CA ILE A 17 1.71 30.27 21.77
C ILE A 17 2.31 29.05 22.46
N GLN A 18 2.03 27.86 21.91
CA GLN A 18 2.53 26.60 22.44
C GLN A 18 3.29 25.85 21.35
N TYR A 19 4.42 25.26 21.73
CA TYR A 19 5.13 24.31 20.87
C TYR A 19 4.58 22.91 21.15
N ILE A 20 4.03 22.28 20.12
CA ILE A 20 3.58 20.89 20.17
C ILE A 20 4.56 20.09 19.31
N ASP A 21 5.33 19.19 19.95
CA ASP A 21 6.21 18.29 19.20
C ASP A 21 5.41 17.13 18.62
N ILE A 22 5.07 17.25 17.33
CA ILE A 22 4.38 16.18 16.62
C ILE A 22 5.35 15.07 16.15
N ASN A 23 6.68 15.23 16.25
CA ASN A 23 7.61 14.25 15.67
C ASN A 23 7.38 12.84 16.22
N THR A 24 7.20 12.70 17.53
CA THR A 24 6.95 11.41 18.17
C THR A 24 5.59 10.83 17.80
N ALA A 25 4.58 11.69 17.59
CA ALA A 25 3.25 11.26 17.16
C ALA A 25 3.23 10.67 15.74
N PHE A 26 4.22 11.00 14.92
CA PHE A 26 4.40 10.45 13.57
C PHE A 26 5.45 9.34 13.51
N ASP A 27 6.01 8.87 14.63
CA ASP A 27 6.97 7.75 14.62
C ASP A 27 6.31 6.48 14.04
N LYS A 28 6.97 5.81 13.09
CA LYS A 28 6.43 4.69 12.30
C LYS A 28 5.32 5.08 11.32
N HIS A 29 5.07 6.37 11.13
CA HIS A 29 4.08 6.91 10.19
C HIS A 29 4.67 7.95 9.24
N ARG A 30 6.00 7.95 9.03
CA ARG A 30 6.64 8.82 8.05
C ARG A 30 6.89 8.06 6.77
N PHE A 31 6.96 8.80 5.67
CA PHE A 31 7.50 8.24 4.43
C PHE A 31 8.93 7.75 4.67
N CYS A 32 9.29 6.62 4.08
CA CYS A 32 10.66 6.07 4.12
C CYS A 32 11.20 5.70 5.51
N GLU A 33 10.35 5.42 6.49
CA GLU A 33 10.87 4.98 7.79
C GLU A 33 11.54 3.61 7.71
N PRO A 34 12.59 3.37 8.52
CA PRO A 34 13.21 2.06 8.60
C PRO A 34 12.18 0.97 8.91
N GLY A 35 12.15 -0.06 8.07
CA GLY A 35 11.17 -1.15 8.15
C GLY A 35 9.97 -1.00 7.23
N SER A 36 9.75 0.18 6.61
CA SER A 36 8.72 0.36 5.59
C SER A 36 9.23 -0.02 4.20
N THR A 37 8.41 -0.74 3.44
CA THR A 37 8.68 -1.10 2.06
C THR A 37 7.78 -0.32 1.09
N LYS A 38 8.14 -0.30 -0.20
CA LYS A 38 7.24 0.21 -1.25
C LYS A 38 5.91 -0.55 -1.28
N GLY A 39 5.93 -1.83 -0.93
CA GLY A 39 4.74 -2.69 -0.85
C GLY A 39 3.74 -2.26 0.22
N ASP A 40 4.23 -1.70 1.33
CA ASP A 40 3.39 -1.26 2.46
C ASP A 40 2.43 -0.12 2.07
N GLN A 41 2.66 0.51 0.91
CA GLN A 41 1.80 1.57 0.40
C GLN A 41 0.55 1.06 -0.34
N PHE A 42 0.48 -0.23 -0.68
CA PHE A 42 -0.54 -0.79 -1.58
C PHE A 42 -1.62 -1.65 -0.89
N ASN A 43 -2.02 -1.29 0.34
CA ASN A 43 -3.02 -2.03 1.15
C ASN A 43 -2.68 -3.49 1.49
N TRP A 44 -1.42 -3.90 1.38
CA TRP A 44 -1.00 -5.27 1.75
C TRP A 44 -0.86 -5.46 3.26
N ASN A 45 -0.74 -4.38 4.02
CA ASN A 45 -0.65 -4.39 5.47
C ASN A 45 -1.08 -3.05 6.07
N ASN A 46 -1.03 -2.96 7.40
CA ASN A 46 -1.38 -1.77 8.16
C ASN A 46 -0.15 -0.93 8.59
N ASN A 47 1.02 -1.11 7.96
CA ASN A 47 2.24 -0.45 8.42
C ASN A 47 2.24 1.07 8.11
N VAL A 48 1.63 1.51 7.01
CA VAL A 48 1.59 2.93 6.60
C VAL A 48 0.15 3.46 6.55
N TRP A 49 -0.50 3.44 7.71
CA TRP A 49 -1.95 3.64 7.87
C TRP A 49 -2.41 5.11 7.88
N ILE A 50 -1.51 6.08 8.13
CA ILE A 50 -1.81 7.52 8.01
C ILE A 50 -1.67 8.01 6.56
N TRP A 51 -0.72 7.44 5.81
CA TRP A 51 -0.32 7.91 4.48
C TRP A 51 -0.32 6.78 3.44
N SER A 52 -1.34 5.93 3.45
CA SER A 52 -1.51 4.90 2.42
C SER A 52 -2.03 5.51 1.12
N SER A 53 -1.46 5.06 0.00
CA SER A 53 -2.03 5.26 -1.33
C SER A 53 -2.64 3.93 -1.77
N PRO A 54 -3.87 3.62 -1.34
CA PRO A 54 -4.49 2.33 -1.62
C PRO A 54 -4.42 2.03 -3.12
N GLY A 55 -3.71 0.96 -3.45
CA GLY A 55 -3.60 0.55 -4.83
C GLY A 55 -4.90 -0.08 -5.30
N ILE A 56 -5.29 0.21 -6.54
CA ILE A 56 -6.50 -0.33 -7.13
C ILE A 56 -6.15 -1.70 -7.70
N TRP A 57 -6.48 -2.77 -6.98
CA TRP A 57 -6.16 -4.14 -7.36
C TRP A 57 -7.24 -5.13 -6.95
N TRP A 58 -7.31 -6.21 -7.70
CA TRP A 58 -8.03 -7.41 -7.32
C TRP A 58 -7.25 -8.64 -7.77
N ILE A 59 -7.44 -9.72 -7.02
CA ILE A 59 -6.89 -11.03 -7.36
C ILE A 59 -8.06 -12.00 -7.42
N THR A 60 -8.20 -12.73 -8.52
CA THR A 60 -9.17 -13.83 -8.64
C THR A 60 -8.41 -15.13 -8.67
N ILE A 61 -8.63 -16.01 -7.70
CA ILE A 61 -8.07 -17.37 -7.68
C ILE A 61 -9.17 -18.34 -8.08
N LYS A 62 -8.86 -19.21 -9.03
CA LYS A 62 -9.74 -20.28 -9.51
C LYS A 62 -9.07 -21.62 -9.32
N LYS A 63 -9.78 -22.57 -8.68
CA LYS A 63 -9.30 -23.92 -8.40
C LYS A 63 -10.38 -24.93 -8.77
N GLY A 64 -10.22 -25.58 -9.93
CA GLY A 64 -11.26 -26.43 -10.49
C GLY A 64 -12.54 -25.63 -10.81
N ASN A 65 -13.61 -25.92 -10.07
CA ASN A 65 -14.90 -25.23 -10.22
C ASN A 65 -15.09 -24.05 -9.26
N ASP A 66 -14.21 -23.91 -8.26
CA ASP A 66 -14.30 -22.83 -7.29
C ASP A 66 -13.55 -21.60 -7.81
N GLU A 67 -14.14 -20.43 -7.61
CA GLU A 67 -13.56 -19.13 -7.98
C GLU A 67 -13.83 -18.13 -6.86
N LYS A 68 -12.79 -17.43 -6.42
CA LYS A 68 -12.89 -16.39 -5.39
C LYS A 68 -12.11 -15.16 -5.81
N MET A 69 -12.78 -14.01 -5.71
CA MET A 69 -12.19 -12.70 -5.95
C MET A 69 -11.87 -12.02 -4.62
N TYR A 70 -10.67 -11.49 -4.53
CA TYR A 70 -10.13 -10.69 -3.43
C TYR A 70 -10.00 -9.26 -3.94
N ASP A 71 -10.99 -8.42 -3.62
CA ASP A 71 -10.99 -6.99 -3.95
C ASP A 71 -10.32 -6.22 -2.81
N MET A 72 -9.16 -5.63 -3.11
CA MET A 72 -8.30 -4.95 -2.13
C MET A 72 -8.82 -3.55 -1.77
N LEU A 73 -9.91 -3.11 -2.41
CA LEU A 73 -10.60 -1.85 -2.12
C LEU A 73 -11.91 -2.05 -1.35
N ALA A 74 -12.36 -3.30 -1.17
CA ALA A 74 -13.58 -3.57 -0.41
C ALA A 74 -13.44 -3.15 1.06
N GLU A 75 -14.53 -2.70 1.69
CA GLU A 75 -14.54 -2.26 3.10
C GLU A 75 -14.02 -3.35 4.05
N ASN A 76 -14.31 -4.62 3.73
CA ASN A 76 -13.82 -5.80 4.44
C ASN A 76 -12.90 -6.62 3.53
N ALA A 77 -11.96 -5.96 2.85
CA ALA A 77 -11.00 -6.61 1.97
C ALA A 77 -10.32 -7.78 2.69
N GLU A 78 -10.44 -8.96 2.12
CA GLU A 78 -9.77 -10.17 2.56
C GLU A 78 -8.47 -10.31 1.75
N MET A 79 -7.36 -10.60 2.43
CA MET A 79 -6.12 -10.93 1.73
C MET A 79 -6.25 -12.28 1.03
N PRO A 80 -5.78 -12.41 -0.22
CA PRO A 80 -5.66 -13.73 -0.84
C PRO A 80 -4.65 -14.60 -0.06
N PRO A 81 -4.78 -15.93 -0.14
CA PRO A 81 -3.75 -16.85 0.36
C PRO A 81 -2.44 -16.59 -0.38
N TRP A 82 -1.51 -15.92 0.31
CA TRP A 82 -0.30 -15.38 -0.33
C TRP A 82 0.67 -16.48 -0.78
N ASP A 83 0.66 -17.63 -0.11
CA ASP A 83 1.39 -18.82 -0.53
C ASP A 83 0.94 -19.34 -1.90
N GLU A 84 -0.36 -19.28 -2.20
CA GLU A 84 -0.89 -19.60 -3.53
C GLU A 84 -0.50 -18.54 -4.57
N VAL A 85 -0.57 -17.25 -4.20
CA VAL A 85 -0.17 -16.14 -5.07
C VAL A 85 1.30 -16.23 -5.45
N GLU A 86 2.22 -16.36 -4.48
CA GLU A 86 3.66 -16.49 -4.71
C GLU A 86 4.00 -17.68 -5.59
N LYS A 87 3.32 -18.81 -5.38
CA LYS A 87 3.50 -20.00 -6.21
C LYS A 87 3.18 -19.75 -7.68
N MET A 88 2.21 -18.87 -8.00
CA MET A 88 1.77 -18.61 -9.37
C MET A 88 2.47 -17.40 -10.02
N LEU A 89 2.99 -16.45 -9.23
CA LEU A 89 3.56 -15.19 -9.70
C LEU A 89 4.67 -15.33 -10.76
N ASP A 90 5.47 -16.39 -10.68
CA ASP A 90 6.55 -16.67 -11.65
C ASP A 90 6.10 -17.47 -12.88
N HIS A 91 4.80 -17.76 -12.99
CA HIS A 91 4.20 -18.59 -14.05
C HIS A 91 3.09 -17.85 -14.79
N PRO A 92 3.41 -16.78 -15.54
CA PRO A 92 2.42 -16.07 -16.34
C PRO A 92 1.86 -16.99 -17.44
N ASP A 93 0.55 -16.93 -17.61
CA ASP A 93 -0.21 -17.68 -18.60
C ASP A 93 -0.69 -16.74 -19.71
N GLY A 94 0.22 -16.49 -20.65
CA GLY A 94 0.01 -15.56 -21.74
C GLY A 94 0.37 -14.12 -21.42
N GLU A 95 -0.03 -13.22 -22.32
CA GLU A 95 0.27 -11.80 -22.21
C GLU A 95 -0.69 -11.09 -21.24
N ALA A 96 -0.27 -9.91 -20.77
CA ALA A 96 -1.17 -9.06 -20.01
C ALA A 96 -2.30 -8.54 -20.93
N ASN A 97 -3.53 -8.55 -20.42
CA ASN A 97 -4.69 -7.96 -21.06
C ASN A 97 -4.86 -6.53 -20.54
N GLN A 98 -4.86 -5.56 -21.45
CA GLN A 98 -5.10 -4.15 -21.10
C GLN A 98 -6.35 -3.64 -21.81
N VAL A 99 -7.26 -3.03 -21.05
CA VAL A 99 -8.48 -2.38 -21.56
C VAL A 99 -8.59 -1.01 -20.90
N GLY A 100 -8.24 0.04 -21.65
CA GLY A 100 -8.14 1.39 -21.11
C GLY A 100 -7.08 1.46 -20.00
N ASP A 101 -7.49 1.96 -18.83
CA ASP A 101 -6.65 2.11 -17.63
C ASP A 101 -6.60 0.85 -16.76
N ILE A 102 -7.25 -0.24 -17.18
CA ILE A 102 -7.23 -1.52 -16.46
C ILE A 102 -6.24 -2.45 -17.15
N ILE A 103 -5.37 -3.07 -16.36
CA ILE A 103 -4.48 -4.15 -16.79
C ILE A 103 -4.71 -5.36 -15.90
N SER A 104 -4.72 -6.53 -16.53
CA SER A 104 -4.73 -7.81 -15.82
C SER A 104 -3.78 -8.80 -16.46
N ARG A 105 -3.30 -9.75 -15.67
CA ARG A 105 -2.50 -10.87 -16.14
C ARG A 105 -2.96 -12.14 -15.46
N THR A 106 -3.08 -13.19 -16.26
CA THR A 106 -3.35 -14.53 -15.77
C THR A 106 -2.03 -15.24 -15.48
N TYR A 107 -2.04 -16.02 -14.41
CA TYR A 107 -0.95 -16.86 -13.94
C TYR A 107 -1.52 -18.25 -13.68
N ARG A 108 -0.72 -19.29 -13.87
CA ARG A 108 -1.18 -20.67 -13.75
C ARG A 108 -0.26 -21.46 -12.84
N ASP A 109 -0.86 -22.30 -11.99
CA ASP A 109 -0.12 -23.22 -11.16
C ASP A 109 0.59 -24.25 -12.06
N PRO A 110 1.93 -24.37 -11.99
CA PRO A 110 2.67 -25.34 -12.81
C PRO A 110 2.35 -26.80 -12.45
N GLY A 111 1.83 -27.06 -11.23
CA GLY A 111 1.47 -28.38 -10.75
C GLY A 111 -0.01 -28.75 -10.93
N ASP A 112 -0.88 -27.80 -11.25
CA ASP A 112 -2.31 -28.03 -11.45
C ASP A 112 -2.87 -27.08 -12.52
N PRO A 113 -3.12 -27.56 -13.76
CA PRO A 113 -3.60 -26.70 -14.84
C PRO A 113 -5.02 -26.16 -14.62
N SER A 114 -5.76 -26.68 -13.64
CA SER A 114 -7.08 -26.18 -13.22
C SER A 114 -7.02 -25.13 -12.11
N HIS A 115 -5.81 -24.85 -11.59
CA HIS A 115 -5.55 -23.83 -10.60
C HIS A 115 -4.86 -22.62 -11.26
N SER A 116 -5.49 -21.46 -11.17
CA SER A 116 -5.03 -20.23 -11.82
C SER A 116 -5.36 -19.00 -11.00
N MET A 117 -4.61 -17.94 -11.25
CA MET A 117 -4.80 -16.63 -10.65
C MET A 117 -4.89 -15.59 -11.76
N MET A 118 -5.89 -14.71 -11.70
CA MET A 118 -5.89 -13.46 -12.45
C MET A 118 -5.58 -12.32 -11.48
N TRP A 119 -4.48 -11.61 -11.71
CA TRP A 119 -4.17 -10.37 -11.02
C TRP A 119 -4.58 -9.21 -11.91
N GLY A 120 -5.49 -8.36 -11.45
CA GLY A 120 -5.89 -7.14 -12.13
C GLY A 120 -5.72 -5.89 -11.29
N GLY A 121 -5.67 -4.73 -11.95
CA GLY A 121 -5.61 -3.44 -11.28
C GLY A 121 -5.60 -2.27 -12.25
N SER A 122 -5.39 -1.07 -11.71
CA SER A 122 -5.12 0.09 -12.56
C SER A 122 -3.72 -0.01 -13.18
N LEU A 123 -3.54 0.43 -14.42
CA LEU A 123 -2.26 0.43 -15.13
C LEU A 123 -1.17 1.14 -14.32
N LYS A 124 -1.50 2.33 -13.77
CA LYS A 124 -0.59 3.12 -12.93
C LYS A 124 -0.15 2.36 -11.68
N ASP A 125 -1.04 1.57 -11.07
CA ASP A 125 -0.69 0.76 -9.90
C ASP A 125 0.17 -0.45 -10.33
N PHE A 126 -0.21 -1.14 -11.41
CA PHE A 126 0.53 -2.27 -11.99
C PHE A 126 1.97 -1.92 -12.34
N GLU A 127 2.19 -0.78 -12.99
CA GLU A 127 3.52 -0.23 -13.26
C GLU A 127 4.26 0.15 -11.98
N ALA A 128 3.57 0.71 -10.98
CA ALA A 128 4.20 1.09 -9.72
C ALA A 128 4.73 -0.12 -8.94
N VAL A 129 4.08 -1.28 -9.03
CA VAL A 129 4.58 -2.54 -8.43
C VAL A 129 5.62 -3.21 -9.35
N GLY A 130 5.39 -3.24 -10.66
CA GLY A 130 6.25 -3.89 -11.66
C GLY A 130 7.54 -3.16 -12.02
N SER A 131 7.73 -1.89 -11.62
CA SER A 131 9.00 -1.15 -11.79
C SER A 131 10.14 -1.65 -10.87
N SER A 132 10.08 -2.90 -10.40
CA SER A 132 11.13 -3.62 -9.70
C SER A 132 12.30 -4.04 -10.60
N GLY A 133 12.32 -3.61 -11.87
CA GLY A 133 13.48 -3.68 -12.76
C GLY A 133 14.65 -2.82 -12.26
N SER A 134 15.56 -3.46 -11.51
CA SER A 134 17.01 -3.29 -11.66
C SER A 134 17.53 -1.87 -11.90
N GLY A 135 17.26 -0.97 -10.95
CA GLY A 135 17.89 0.34 -10.86
C GLY A 135 18.27 0.62 -9.42
N SER A 136 19.56 0.51 -9.11
CA SER A 136 20.20 0.95 -7.86
C SER A 136 19.57 2.26 -7.34
N GLY A 137 18.81 2.16 -6.24
CA GLY A 137 18.21 3.30 -5.58
C GLY A 137 16.85 2.92 -5.00
N GLY A 138 16.84 2.39 -3.77
CA GLY A 138 15.64 2.17 -2.97
C GLY A 138 14.90 3.47 -2.66
N GLY A 139 14.30 4.07 -3.69
CA GLY A 139 13.39 5.18 -3.54
C GLY A 139 12.09 4.64 -2.98
N CYS A 140 11.82 4.93 -1.71
CA CYS A 140 10.48 4.78 -1.17
C CYS A 140 9.59 5.77 -1.94
N GLY A 141 8.96 5.23 -2.98
CA GLY A 141 8.28 5.99 -4.00
C GLY A 141 7.08 6.71 -3.43
N ILE A 142 7.12 8.05 -3.47
CA ILE A 142 5.94 8.89 -3.33
C ILE A 142 5.15 8.69 -4.63
N VAL A 143 4.19 7.76 -4.65
CA VAL A 143 3.20 7.74 -5.71
C VAL A 143 2.21 8.85 -5.38
N ALA A 144 2.29 9.98 -6.10
CA ALA A 144 1.37 11.10 -5.91
C ALA A 144 -0.09 10.66 -6.22
N ARG A 145 -0.86 10.46 -5.16
CA ARG A 145 -2.32 10.28 -5.11
C ARG A 145 -2.82 10.90 -3.80
N THR A 146 -4.12 11.16 -3.70
CA THR A 146 -4.72 11.57 -2.42
C THR A 146 -4.47 10.47 -1.40
N LEU A 147 -3.70 10.80 -0.36
CA LEU A 147 -3.40 9.88 0.73
C LEU A 147 -4.68 9.76 1.57
N HIS A 148 -5.23 8.56 1.63
CA HIS A 148 -6.41 8.27 2.43
C HIS A 148 -5.94 7.45 3.64
N PRO A 149 -6.11 7.95 4.87
CA PRO A 149 -5.92 7.13 6.04
C PRO A 149 -6.80 5.89 5.93
N THR A 150 -6.29 4.73 6.33
CA THR A 150 -7.15 3.55 6.48
C THR A 150 -8.22 3.84 7.55
N LYS A 151 -9.22 2.96 7.74
CA LYS A 151 -10.18 3.11 8.86
C LYS A 151 -9.45 3.24 10.20
N SER A 152 -8.42 2.42 10.43
CA SER A 152 -7.52 2.56 11.58
C SER A 152 -6.74 3.88 11.57
N GLY A 153 -6.32 4.36 10.38
CA GLY A 153 -5.74 5.69 10.13
C GLY A 153 -6.60 6.82 10.65
N HIS A 154 -7.88 6.76 10.29
CA HIS A 154 -8.87 7.70 10.73
C HIS A 154 -9.05 7.63 12.25
N GLU A 155 -9.24 6.43 12.82
CA GLU A 155 -9.51 6.24 14.25
C GLU A 155 -8.41 6.79 15.17
N ALA A 156 -7.13 6.58 14.88
CA ALA A 156 -6.10 7.17 15.75
C ALA A 156 -5.88 8.67 15.52
N SER A 157 -6.26 9.20 14.35
CA SER A 157 -6.34 10.65 14.15
C SER A 157 -7.40 11.27 15.07
N VAL A 158 -8.46 10.52 15.40
CA VAL A 158 -9.49 10.96 16.36
C VAL A 158 -9.08 10.73 17.81
N SER A 159 -8.35 9.65 18.12
CA SER A 159 -7.97 9.32 19.51
C SER A 159 -6.89 10.22 20.12
N ASN A 160 -6.23 11.04 19.32
CA ASN A 160 -5.27 12.06 19.76
C ASN A 160 -5.85 13.48 19.80
N SER A 161 -7.17 13.62 19.64
CA SER A 161 -7.85 14.89 19.94
C SER A 161 -8.05 15.01 21.46
N PRO A 162 -7.57 16.09 22.10
CA PRO A 162 -7.59 16.29 23.55
C PRO A 162 -9.02 16.34 24.14
#